data_AF-A0A653F2J9-F1
#
_entry.id   AF-A0A653F2J9-F1
#
_cell.length_a   1.000
_cell.length_b   1.000
_cell.length_c   1.000
_cell.angle_alpha   90.00
_cell.angle_beta   90.00
_cell.angle_gamma   90.00
#
_symmetry.space_group_name_H-M   'P 1'
#
loop_
_entity.id
_entity.type
_entity.pdbx_description
1 polymer ?
#
loop_
_entity_poly.entity_id
_entity_poly.type
_entity_poly.pdbx_seq_one_letter_code
_entity_poly.pdbx_strand_id
1 'polypeptide(L)'
;MWFESEPFGHTRSVRTVEYAPGRRADVFVHAARPTILLWHGMQTDARAAVRPLAGLLAGHGAAVVVPDWNSHADDGGRADLLGSLEYTRQRADGADIVLVGWSLGGAAAAALTLDAAHFNVVLAHTVCLAGAFTAPDPISGRLVTDRLSADHIGTPFTLLHGLADDVVPVRVSRDFAASLERIGWPVELVELAADHGSIAGAVYDPVADRYEPATGGAPLSVATEVAARVASIISAAAPTEAATKHYNEDMKAAMPQTVWVTGCSSWYLGKDGLPELFPWTPQTHRELLRQPRLADFDVRTA
;
A
#
# COMPACT_ATOMS: atom_id res chain seq x y z
N MET A 1 5.09 12.20 -33.24
CA MET A 1 5.09 10.72 -33.14
C MET A 1 6.55 10.31 -33.14
N TRP A 2 7.16 10.23 -31.95
CA TRP A 2 8.53 9.78 -31.76
C TRP A 2 8.47 8.58 -30.82
N PHE A 3 8.84 7.41 -31.32
CA PHE A 3 9.04 6.20 -30.54
C PHE A 3 10.55 6.07 -30.37
N GLU A 4 11.06 6.23 -29.15
CA GLU A 4 12.37 5.69 -28.78
C GLU A 4 12.16 4.24 -28.35
N SER A 5 12.80 3.32 -29.05
CA SER A 5 12.83 1.90 -28.75
C SER A 5 14.18 1.55 -28.10
N GLU A 6 14.17 1.23 -26.81
CA GLU A 6 15.31 0.59 -26.14
C GLU A 6 15.29 -0.94 -26.35
N PRO A 7 16.46 -1.61 -26.40
CA PRO A 7 16.53 -3.04 -26.59
C PRO A 7 16.29 -3.77 -25.26
N PHE A 8 15.49 -4.84 -25.31
CA PHE A 8 15.03 -5.75 -24.24
C PHE A 8 13.62 -5.46 -23.64
N GLY A 9 12.62 -6.10 -24.26
CA GLY A 9 11.51 -6.77 -23.57
C GLY A 9 10.36 -5.89 -23.04
N HIS A 10 9.30 -5.78 -23.85
CA HIS A 10 8.01 -5.14 -23.58
C HIS A 10 8.08 -3.61 -23.42
N THR A 11 7.66 -2.90 -24.48
CA THR A 11 7.43 -1.46 -24.44
C THR A 11 6.45 -1.13 -23.31
N ARG A 12 6.97 -0.58 -22.20
CA ARG A 12 6.18 -0.09 -21.07
C ARG A 12 5.37 1.11 -21.57
N SER A 13 4.10 0.91 -21.89
CA SER A 13 3.27 2.01 -22.37
C SER A 13 2.82 2.86 -21.19
N VAL A 14 3.33 4.09 -21.15
CA VAL A 14 2.86 5.14 -20.24
C VAL A 14 1.85 5.98 -20.98
N ARG A 15 0.67 6.16 -20.38
CA ARG A 15 -0.35 7.07 -20.90
C ARG A 15 -0.60 8.16 -19.89
N THR A 16 -0.42 9.42 -20.29
CA THR A 16 -0.93 10.55 -19.52
C THR A 16 -2.42 10.71 -19.78
N VAL A 17 -3.21 10.77 -18.72
CA VAL A 17 -4.67 10.92 -18.72
C VAL A 17 -5.07 12.09 -17.83
N GLU A 18 -6.29 12.57 -17.99
CA GLU A 18 -6.89 13.56 -17.10
C GLU A 18 -7.81 12.82 -16.12
N TYR A 19 -7.55 12.94 -14.81
CA TYR A 19 -8.33 12.26 -13.77
C TYR A 19 -9.37 13.18 -13.12
N ALA A 20 -9.17 14.49 -13.24
CA ALA A 20 -10.09 15.56 -12.86
C ALA A 20 -9.81 16.79 -13.76
N PRO A 21 -10.74 17.74 -13.91
CA PRO A 21 -10.55 18.92 -14.77
C PRO A 21 -9.23 19.65 -14.49
N GLY A 22 -8.34 19.69 -15.48
CA GLY A 22 -7.02 20.32 -15.39
C GLY A 22 -5.94 19.49 -14.68
N ARG A 23 -6.26 18.30 -14.16
CA ARG A 23 -5.35 17.45 -13.39
C ARG A 23 -5.01 16.16 -14.12
N ARG A 24 -3.70 15.89 -14.26
CA ARG A 24 -3.19 14.78 -15.05
C ARG A 24 -2.60 13.68 -14.19
N ALA A 25 -2.65 12.46 -14.68
CA ALA A 25 -1.93 11.33 -14.11
C ALA A 25 -1.19 10.58 -15.21
N ASP A 26 0.00 10.07 -14.89
CA ASP A 26 0.66 9.06 -15.72
C ASP A 26 0.19 7.68 -15.28
N VAL A 27 -0.25 6.87 -16.24
CA VAL A 27 -0.76 5.52 -16.01
C VAL A 27 0.12 4.51 -16.73
N PHE A 28 0.69 3.60 -15.95
CA PHE A 28 1.48 2.46 -16.40
C PHE A 28 0.55 1.24 -16.40
N VAL A 29 0.29 0.68 -17.57
CA VAL A 29 -0.71 -0.40 -17.72
C VAL A 29 -0.03 -1.76 -17.71
N HIS A 30 -0.47 -2.63 -16.80
CA HIS A 30 -0.20 -4.06 -16.86
C HIS A 30 -1.50 -4.86 -16.68
N ALA A 31 -1.64 -5.96 -17.42
CA ALA A 31 -2.80 -6.83 -17.30
C ALA A 31 -2.61 -7.74 -16.08
N ALA A 32 -3.48 -7.59 -15.08
CA ALA A 32 -3.55 -8.38 -13.85
C ALA A 32 -2.39 -8.18 -12.85
N ARG A 33 -2.64 -7.33 -11.83
CA ARG A 33 -1.96 -7.24 -10.51
C ARG A 33 -2.48 -6.01 -9.75
N PRO A 34 -2.23 -5.87 -8.43
CA PRO A 34 -2.77 -4.75 -7.65
C PRO A 34 -2.40 -3.40 -8.27
N THR A 35 -3.24 -2.41 -7.99
CA THR A 35 -3.05 -1.06 -8.51
C THR A 35 -2.30 -0.23 -7.49
N ILE A 36 -1.15 0.31 -7.87
CA ILE A 36 -0.35 1.21 -7.05
C ILE A 36 -0.76 2.66 -7.37
N LEU A 37 -1.17 3.40 -6.35
CA LEU A 37 -1.31 4.86 -6.42
C LEU A 37 -0.05 5.49 -5.81
N LEU A 38 0.70 6.25 -6.59
CA LEU A 38 1.96 6.88 -6.16
C LEU A 38 1.83 8.40 -6.10
N TRP A 39 1.78 8.96 -4.90
CA TRP A 39 1.75 10.40 -4.66
C TRP A 39 3.17 10.97 -4.47
N HIS A 40 3.50 12.00 -5.25
CA HIS A 40 4.76 12.74 -5.13
C HIS A 40 4.82 13.58 -3.84
N GLY A 41 5.97 14.22 -3.56
CA GLY A 41 6.20 15.08 -2.41
C GLY A 41 5.67 16.51 -2.58
N MET A 42 6.09 17.43 -1.69
CA MET A 42 5.65 18.83 -1.68
C MET A 42 6.15 19.61 -2.90
N GLN A 43 5.34 19.66 -3.96
CA GLN A 43 5.53 20.47 -5.17
C GLN A 43 4.15 20.77 -5.81
N THR A 44 4.13 21.54 -6.89
CA THR A 44 2.98 21.63 -7.81
C THR A 44 3.21 20.68 -8.99
N ASP A 45 2.31 19.72 -9.19
CA ASP A 45 2.22 18.88 -10.39
C ASP A 45 3.55 18.18 -10.75
N ALA A 46 4.04 17.35 -9.82
CA ALA A 46 5.36 16.72 -9.90
C ALA A 46 5.33 15.22 -10.19
N ARG A 47 4.32 14.71 -10.94
CA ARG A 47 4.29 13.28 -11.32
C ARG A 47 5.54 12.83 -12.08
N ALA A 48 6.19 13.75 -12.80
CA ALA A 48 7.40 13.47 -13.55
C ALA A 48 8.59 13.12 -12.64
N ALA A 49 8.69 13.73 -11.46
CA ALA A 49 9.80 13.52 -10.53
C ALA A 49 9.88 12.06 -10.04
N VAL A 50 8.74 11.43 -9.79
CA VAL A 50 8.65 10.04 -9.31
C VAL A 50 8.40 9.02 -10.44
N ARG A 51 8.42 9.47 -11.70
CA ARG A 51 8.22 8.62 -12.87
C ARG A 51 9.25 7.48 -12.99
N PRO A 52 10.53 7.65 -12.62
CA PRO A 52 11.50 6.55 -12.64
C PRO A 52 11.08 5.40 -11.72
N LEU A 53 10.67 5.71 -10.49
CA LEU A 53 10.16 4.70 -9.54
C LEU A 53 8.89 4.03 -10.08
N ALA A 54 7.95 4.79 -10.62
CA ALA A 54 6.72 4.24 -11.21
C ALA A 54 7.02 3.27 -12.37
N GLY A 55 8.00 3.60 -13.21
CA GLY A 55 8.44 2.74 -14.30
C GLY A 55 9.07 1.43 -13.81
N LEU A 56 9.83 1.48 -12.70
CA LEU A 56 10.42 0.29 -12.07
C LEU A 56 9.33 -0.60 -11.44
N LEU A 57 8.38 -0.02 -10.71
CA LEU A 57 7.21 -0.73 -10.15
C LEU A 57 6.39 -1.42 -11.26
N ALA A 58 6.13 -0.71 -12.36
CA ALA A 58 5.48 -1.30 -13.53
C ALA A 58 6.31 -2.44 -14.16
N GLY A 59 7.65 -2.35 -14.06
CA GLY A 59 8.57 -3.42 -14.45
C GLY A 59 8.44 -4.70 -13.62
N HIS A 60 7.94 -4.61 -12.38
CA HIS A 60 7.57 -5.75 -11.54
C HIS A 60 6.15 -6.28 -11.81
N GLY A 61 5.44 -5.68 -12.77
CA GLY A 61 4.10 -6.09 -13.19
C GLY A 61 2.96 -5.33 -12.50
N ALA A 62 3.26 -4.29 -11.72
CA ALA A 62 2.22 -3.46 -11.10
C ALA A 62 1.51 -2.57 -12.14
N ALA A 63 0.21 -2.33 -11.96
CA ALA A 63 -0.45 -1.19 -12.58
C ALA A 63 -0.18 0.04 -11.71
N VAL A 64 0.38 1.11 -12.28
CA VAL A 64 0.78 2.30 -11.48
C VAL A 64 0.07 3.54 -11.98
N VAL A 65 -0.52 4.30 -11.05
CA VAL A 65 -1.12 5.63 -11.30
C VAL A 65 -0.31 6.67 -10.54
N VAL A 66 0.22 7.66 -11.26
CA VAL A 66 1.02 8.75 -10.71
C VAL A 66 0.32 10.09 -11.03
N PRO A 67 -0.53 10.60 -10.13
CA PRO A 67 -1.19 11.88 -10.34
C PRO A 67 -0.24 13.06 -10.11
N ASP A 68 -0.46 14.13 -10.86
CA ASP A 68 -0.13 15.48 -10.42
C ASP A 68 -1.08 15.88 -9.30
N TRP A 69 -0.57 16.56 -8.27
CA TRP A 69 -1.38 17.27 -7.28
C TRP A 69 -0.67 18.55 -6.85
N ASN A 70 -1.41 19.53 -6.31
CA ASN A 70 -0.83 20.81 -5.90
C ASN A 70 -0.78 20.97 -4.38
N SER A 71 0.38 20.71 -3.79
CA SER A 71 0.60 20.94 -2.35
C SER A 71 0.50 22.40 -1.89
N HIS A 72 0.54 23.35 -2.83
CA HIS A 72 0.42 24.78 -2.57
C HIS A 72 -1.00 25.33 -2.83
N ALA A 73 -1.97 24.47 -3.15
CA ALA A 73 -3.37 24.88 -3.22
C ALA A 73 -3.90 25.30 -1.83
N ASP A 74 -4.97 26.09 -1.81
CA ASP A 74 -5.56 26.60 -0.56
C ASP A 74 -6.01 25.47 0.40
N ASP A 75 -6.38 24.31 -0.15
CA ASP A 75 -6.76 23.10 0.61
C ASP A 75 -5.57 22.14 0.85
N GLY A 76 -4.35 22.58 0.58
CA GLY A 76 -3.13 21.76 0.68
C GLY A 76 -3.03 20.65 -0.38
N GLY A 77 -3.88 20.66 -1.42
CA GLY A 77 -3.95 19.64 -2.45
C GLY A 77 -4.89 18.48 -2.12
N ARG A 78 -5.72 18.63 -1.07
CA ARG A 78 -6.65 17.61 -0.60
C ARG A 78 -7.59 17.11 -1.69
N ALA A 79 -8.21 18.02 -2.44
CA ALA A 79 -9.15 17.67 -3.51
C ALA A 79 -8.47 16.86 -4.61
N ASP A 80 -7.24 17.22 -4.99
CA ASP A 80 -6.46 16.53 -6.02
C ASP A 80 -6.13 15.09 -5.60
N LEU A 81 -5.67 14.91 -4.35
CA LEU A 81 -5.31 13.60 -3.79
C LEU A 81 -6.53 12.67 -3.74
N LEU A 82 -7.66 13.14 -3.19
CA LEU A 82 -8.88 12.35 -3.12
C LEU A 82 -9.48 12.07 -4.51
N GLY A 83 -9.41 13.02 -5.43
CA GLY A 83 -9.81 12.81 -6.82
C GLY A 83 -8.98 11.73 -7.52
N SER A 84 -7.66 11.73 -7.28
CA SER A 84 -6.76 10.72 -7.84
C SER A 84 -7.01 9.31 -7.26
N LEU A 85 -7.39 9.23 -5.98
CA LEU A 85 -7.79 7.99 -5.33
C LEU A 85 -9.05 7.42 -5.96
N GLU A 86 -10.07 8.26 -6.15
CA GLU A 86 -11.33 7.84 -6.77
C GLU A 86 -11.12 7.35 -8.21
N TYR A 87 -10.32 8.09 -8.99
CA TYR A 87 -9.91 7.65 -10.33
C TYR A 87 -9.21 6.28 -10.30
N THR A 88 -8.30 6.08 -9.34
CA THR A 88 -7.58 4.81 -9.18
C THR A 88 -8.52 3.67 -8.80
N ARG A 89 -9.48 3.90 -7.90
CA ARG A 89 -10.48 2.91 -7.49
C ARG A 89 -11.32 2.43 -8.66
N GLN A 90 -11.80 3.35 -9.48
CA GLN A 90 -12.58 3.02 -10.68
C GLN A 90 -11.75 2.20 -11.67
N ARG A 91 -10.45 2.48 -11.76
CA ARG A 91 -9.52 1.74 -12.63
C ARG A 91 -9.16 0.37 -12.09
N ALA A 92 -9.03 0.23 -10.77
CA ALA A 92 -8.69 -1.02 -10.13
C ALA A 92 -9.80 -2.08 -10.30
N ASP A 93 -11.05 -1.66 -10.54
CA ASP A 93 -12.20 -2.55 -10.80
C ASP A 93 -12.34 -3.67 -9.75
N GLY A 94 -12.23 -3.27 -8.48
CA GLY A 94 -12.27 -4.19 -7.34
C GLY A 94 -10.93 -4.85 -6.99
N ALA A 95 -9.86 -4.60 -7.75
CA ALA A 95 -8.52 -5.01 -7.35
C ALA A 95 -8.01 -4.19 -6.15
N ASP A 96 -7.12 -4.82 -5.39
CA ASP A 96 -6.48 -4.21 -4.23
C ASP A 96 -5.62 -3.01 -4.62
N ILE A 97 -5.64 -1.97 -3.77
CA ILE A 97 -4.85 -0.75 -3.94
C ILE A 97 -3.71 -0.74 -2.93
N VAL A 98 -2.48 -0.55 -3.41
CA VAL A 98 -1.33 -0.20 -2.59
C VAL A 98 -1.10 1.30 -2.74
N LEU A 99 -1.16 2.03 -1.62
CA LEU A 99 -0.94 3.48 -1.62
C LEU A 99 0.53 3.76 -1.28
N VAL A 100 1.23 4.45 -2.17
CA VAL A 100 2.61 4.88 -1.96
C VAL A 100 2.65 6.40 -1.93
N GLY A 101 3.24 6.98 -0.89
CA GLY A 101 3.40 8.42 -0.78
C GLY A 101 4.83 8.79 -0.41
N TRP A 102 5.40 9.77 -1.10
CA TRP A 102 6.72 10.30 -0.79
C TRP A 102 6.65 11.64 -0.07
N SER A 103 7.47 11.84 0.97
CA SER A 103 7.57 13.11 1.71
C SER A 103 6.21 13.57 2.23
N LEU A 104 5.73 14.76 1.82
CA LEU A 104 4.38 15.24 2.16
C LEU A 104 3.26 14.32 1.63
N GLY A 105 3.46 13.71 0.45
CA GLY A 105 2.56 12.67 -0.05
C GLY A 105 2.57 11.43 0.85
N GLY A 106 3.67 11.14 1.54
CA GLY A 106 3.77 10.09 2.56
C GLY A 106 2.94 10.39 3.81
N ALA A 107 2.93 11.66 4.25
CA ALA A 107 2.03 12.11 5.32
C ALA A 107 0.55 12.03 4.91
N ALA A 108 0.23 12.46 3.67
CA ALA A 108 -1.12 12.33 3.12
C ALA A 108 -1.57 10.86 3.06
N ALA A 109 -0.70 9.97 2.58
CA ALA A 109 -0.98 8.54 2.51
C ALA A 109 -1.25 7.96 3.90
N ALA A 110 -0.41 8.28 4.89
CA ALA A 110 -0.62 7.84 6.26
C ALA A 110 -1.93 8.36 6.85
N ALA A 111 -2.26 9.63 6.64
CA ALA A 111 -3.51 10.21 7.14
C ALA A 111 -4.77 9.60 6.52
N LEU A 112 -4.72 9.29 5.22
CA LEU A 112 -5.82 8.57 4.55
C LEU A 112 -5.98 7.17 5.13
N THR A 113 -4.87 6.47 5.36
CA THR A 113 -4.87 5.09 5.88
C THR A 113 -5.40 5.01 7.31
N LEU A 114 -5.01 5.95 8.17
CA LEU A 114 -5.52 6.03 9.54
C LEU A 114 -7.03 6.31 9.62
N ASP A 115 -7.61 6.87 8.55
CA ASP A 115 -9.02 7.27 8.48
C ASP A 115 -9.78 6.56 7.35
N ALA A 116 -9.25 5.43 6.86
CA ALA A 116 -9.73 4.77 5.65
C ALA A 116 -11.22 4.41 5.73
N ALA A 117 -11.71 4.08 6.93
CA ALA A 117 -13.12 3.81 7.20
C ALA A 117 -14.01 5.05 6.93
N HIS A 118 -13.57 6.25 7.32
CA HIS A 118 -14.31 7.49 7.07
C HIS A 118 -14.40 7.79 5.57
N PHE A 119 -13.32 7.50 4.83
CA PHE A 119 -13.27 7.66 3.38
C PHE A 119 -13.90 6.49 2.59
N ASN A 120 -14.37 5.43 3.28
CA ASN A 120 -14.89 4.20 2.70
C ASN A 120 -13.93 3.62 1.63
N VAL A 121 -12.64 3.53 2.00
CA VAL A 121 -11.55 3.03 1.16
C VAL A 121 -10.99 1.77 1.80
N VAL A 122 -10.72 0.76 0.98
CA VAL A 122 -9.97 -0.43 1.40
C VAL A 122 -8.61 -0.37 0.70
N LEU A 123 -7.54 -0.27 1.49
CA LEU A 123 -6.16 -0.32 1.02
C LEU A 123 -5.57 -1.67 1.45
N ALA A 124 -4.84 -2.32 0.54
CA ALA A 124 -4.11 -3.54 0.88
C ALA A 124 -2.86 -3.23 1.70
N HIS A 125 -2.16 -2.15 1.37
CA HIS A 125 -0.95 -1.73 2.08
C HIS A 125 -0.70 -0.24 1.87
N THR A 126 0.01 0.40 2.80
CA THR A 126 0.49 1.78 2.64
C THR A 126 2.00 1.85 2.78
N VAL A 127 2.66 2.44 1.81
CA VAL A 127 4.11 2.66 1.81
C VAL A 127 4.41 4.14 1.89
N CYS A 128 5.16 4.56 2.90
CA CYS A 128 5.62 5.93 3.04
C CYS A 128 7.12 5.99 2.76
N LEU A 129 7.51 6.75 1.73
CA LEU A 129 8.91 7.02 1.39
C LEU A 129 9.29 8.35 2.03
N ALA A 130 10.26 8.37 2.94
CA ALA A 130 10.73 9.59 3.61
C ALA A 130 9.58 10.49 4.14
N GLY A 131 8.55 9.89 4.75
CA GLY A 131 7.29 10.57 5.08
C GLY A 131 7.46 11.78 6.00
N ALA A 132 6.87 12.92 5.62
CA ALA A 132 6.94 14.19 6.36
C ALA A 132 5.95 14.24 7.53
N PHE A 133 6.01 13.29 8.46
CA PHE A 133 5.00 13.08 9.51
C PHE A 133 4.93 14.19 10.57
N THR A 134 5.87 15.13 10.56
CA THR A 134 5.90 16.31 11.43
C THR A 134 5.26 17.54 10.78
N ALA A 135 4.84 17.44 9.51
CA ALA A 135 4.03 18.45 8.83
C ALA A 135 2.53 18.12 8.95
N PRO A 136 1.64 19.13 8.97
CA PRO A 136 0.22 18.91 8.78
C PRO A 136 -0.05 18.14 7.48
N ASP A 137 -0.80 17.06 7.57
CA ASP A 137 -1.07 16.21 6.42
C ASP A 137 -2.10 16.87 5.48
N PRO A 138 -1.98 16.72 4.15
CA PRO A 138 -2.94 17.26 3.18
C PRO A 138 -4.38 16.77 3.29
N ILE A 139 -4.65 15.63 3.94
CA ILE A 139 -6.00 15.03 3.99
C ILE A 139 -6.84 15.63 5.12
N SER A 140 -6.21 15.90 6.27
CA SER A 140 -6.88 16.33 7.50
C SER A 140 -6.41 17.68 8.03
N GLY A 141 -5.27 18.19 7.57
CA GLY A 141 -4.66 19.41 8.06
C GLY A 141 -4.06 19.30 9.47
N ARG A 142 -3.84 18.08 9.97
CA ARG A 142 -3.30 17.80 11.32
C ARG A 142 -2.05 16.94 11.23
N LEU A 143 -1.33 16.77 12.34
CA LEU A 143 -0.23 15.81 12.39
C LEU A 143 -0.79 14.39 12.41
N VAL A 144 -0.18 13.48 11.65
CA VAL A 144 -0.62 12.07 11.60
C VAL A 144 -0.54 11.39 12.98
N THR A 145 0.41 11.80 13.82
CA THR A 145 0.57 11.29 15.19
C THR A 145 -0.59 11.64 16.11
N ASP A 146 -1.25 12.79 15.88
CA ASP A 146 -2.39 13.24 16.70
C ASP A 146 -3.68 12.46 16.41
N ARG A 147 -3.64 11.59 15.40
CA ARG A 147 -4.78 10.81 14.91
C ARG A 147 -4.70 9.33 15.25
N LEU A 148 -3.60 8.89 15.84
CA LEU A 148 -3.41 7.49 16.20
C LEU A 148 -4.39 7.08 17.32
N SER A 149 -5.14 6.02 17.07
CA SER A 149 -6.03 5.40 18.06
C SER A 149 -5.87 3.88 18.03
N ALA A 150 -5.89 3.25 19.20
CA ALA A 150 -5.90 1.80 19.34
C ALA A 150 -7.28 1.17 19.07
N ASP A 151 -8.33 1.99 18.90
CA ASP A 151 -9.70 1.50 18.71
C ASP A 151 -9.90 0.83 17.34
N HIS A 152 -9.07 1.20 16.36
CA HIS A 152 -9.17 0.72 14.99
C HIS A 152 -7.77 0.39 14.48
N ILE A 153 -7.47 -0.88 14.28
CA ILE A 153 -6.26 -1.33 13.59
C ILE A 153 -6.63 -1.61 12.13
N GLY A 154 -5.96 -0.91 11.22
CA GLY A 154 -6.25 -0.95 9.80
C GLY A 154 -5.13 -1.55 8.95
N THR A 155 -5.04 -1.06 7.73
CA THR A 155 -4.06 -1.46 6.72
C THR A 155 -2.62 -1.33 7.23
N PRO A 156 -1.74 -2.34 7.00
CA PRO A 156 -0.34 -2.29 7.38
C PRO A 156 0.46 -1.19 6.69
N PHE A 157 1.49 -0.71 7.39
CA PHE A 157 2.45 0.27 6.89
C PHE A 157 3.81 -0.36 6.58
N THR A 158 4.46 0.10 5.51
CA THR A 158 5.92 0.03 5.35
C THR A 158 6.47 1.44 5.24
N LEU A 159 7.40 1.78 6.12
CA LEU A 159 8.11 3.06 6.11
C LEU A 159 9.50 2.81 5.54
N LEU A 160 9.80 3.40 4.39
CA LEU A 160 11.13 3.37 3.79
C LEU A 160 11.76 4.75 4.00
N HIS A 161 12.97 4.81 4.55
CA HIS A 161 13.61 6.09 4.85
C HIS A 161 15.11 6.09 4.57
N GLY A 162 15.63 7.17 4.01
CA GLY A 162 17.06 7.35 3.72
C GLY A 162 17.88 7.72 4.96
N LEU A 163 19.01 7.06 5.19
CA LEU A 163 19.94 7.38 6.26
C LEU A 163 20.67 8.72 6.05
N ALA A 164 20.76 9.17 4.79
CA ALA A 164 21.38 10.43 4.40
C ALA A 164 20.34 11.49 4.01
N ASP A 165 19.08 11.32 4.45
CA ASP A 165 18.02 12.31 4.23
C ASP A 165 18.27 13.57 5.07
N ASP A 166 18.55 14.68 4.38
CA ASP A 166 18.84 15.99 4.93
C ASP A 166 17.63 16.93 4.94
N VAL A 167 16.49 16.49 4.39
CA VAL A 167 15.24 17.26 4.33
C VAL A 167 14.28 16.80 5.42
N VAL A 168 14.03 15.50 5.50
CA VAL A 168 13.24 14.86 6.56
C VAL A 168 14.17 13.90 7.30
N PRO A 169 14.61 14.20 8.53
CA PRO A 169 15.52 13.31 9.22
C PRO A 169 14.89 11.95 9.53
N VAL A 170 15.65 10.85 9.37
CA VAL A 170 15.20 9.46 9.60
C VAL A 170 14.47 9.22 10.93
N ARG A 171 14.80 10.01 11.97
CA ARG A 171 14.10 9.96 13.27
C ARG A 171 12.59 10.17 13.14
N VAL A 172 12.13 10.94 12.15
CA VAL A 172 10.70 11.19 11.90
C VAL A 172 9.96 9.89 11.60
N SER A 173 10.52 9.01 10.76
CA SER A 173 9.94 7.70 10.51
C SER A 173 10.09 6.74 11.70
N ARG A 174 11.20 6.81 12.45
CA ARG A 174 11.38 6.02 13.69
C ARG A 174 10.31 6.35 14.73
N ASP A 175 10.06 7.64 14.97
CA ASP A 175 9.10 8.11 15.96
C ASP A 175 7.65 7.75 15.57
N PHE A 176 7.34 7.82 14.27
CA PHE A 176 6.04 7.38 13.75
C PHE A 176 5.86 5.86 13.85
N ALA A 177 6.87 5.07 13.45
CA ALA A 177 6.86 3.62 13.60
C ALA A 177 6.63 3.20 15.06
N ALA A 178 7.41 3.77 15.98
CA ALA A 178 7.27 3.49 17.41
C ALA A 178 5.89 3.88 17.96
N SER A 179 5.24 4.87 17.35
CA SER A 179 3.88 5.28 17.74
C SER A 179 2.80 4.34 17.21
N LEU A 180 2.96 3.83 15.98
CA LEU A 180 2.12 2.77 15.42
C LEU A 180 2.27 1.47 16.22
N GLU A 181 3.50 1.04 16.50
CA GLU A 181 3.79 -0.17 17.28
C GLU A 181 3.15 -0.12 18.68
N ARG A 182 3.21 1.04 19.35
CA ARG A 182 2.66 1.23 20.70
C ARG A 182 1.16 0.99 20.77
N ILE A 183 0.44 1.31 19.70
CA ILE A 183 -1.01 1.07 19.60
C ILE A 183 -1.35 -0.27 18.95
N GLY A 184 -0.34 -1.06 18.56
CA GLY A 184 -0.52 -2.34 17.88
C GLY A 184 -0.85 -2.24 16.39
N TRP A 185 -0.60 -1.10 15.77
CA TRP A 185 -0.79 -0.94 14.33
C TRP A 185 0.37 -1.59 13.56
N PRO A 186 0.11 -2.52 12.61
CA PRO A 186 1.17 -3.20 11.87
C PRO A 186 2.04 -2.23 11.08
N VAL A 187 3.34 -2.23 11.36
CA VAL A 187 4.31 -1.39 10.67
C VAL A 187 5.65 -2.11 10.52
N GLU A 188 6.29 -1.91 9.37
CA GLU A 188 7.69 -2.24 9.14
C GLU A 188 8.45 -0.95 8.82
N LEU A 189 9.59 -0.72 9.49
CA LEU A 189 10.52 0.36 9.15
C LEU A 189 11.78 -0.22 8.51
N VAL A 190 12.12 0.30 7.32
CA VAL A 190 13.34 -0.05 6.59
C VAL A 190 14.15 1.21 6.32
N GLU A 191 15.42 1.17 6.69
CA GLU A 191 16.36 2.27 6.48
C GLU A 191 17.32 1.93 5.34
N LEU A 192 17.49 2.87 4.41
CA LEU A 192 18.22 2.68 3.16
C LEU A 192 19.40 3.64 3.07
N ALA A 193 20.45 3.26 2.33
CA ALA A 193 21.52 4.17 1.94
C ALA A 193 21.03 5.12 0.84
N ALA A 194 20.18 6.08 1.21
CA ALA A 194 19.49 7.02 0.34
C ALA A 194 19.46 8.41 0.98
N ASP A 195 19.35 9.43 0.14
CA ASP A 195 18.95 10.80 0.49
C ASP A 195 17.43 10.99 0.28
N HIS A 196 16.93 12.22 0.47
CA HIS A 196 15.50 12.52 0.36
C HIS A 196 14.91 12.22 -1.02
N GLY A 197 15.65 12.49 -2.10
CA GLY A 197 15.17 12.37 -3.48
C GLY A 197 15.33 10.98 -4.07
N SER A 198 16.50 10.37 -3.84
CA SER A 198 16.88 9.06 -4.39
C SER A 198 15.93 7.95 -4.00
N ILE A 199 15.34 7.99 -2.80
CA ILE A 199 14.34 7.02 -2.35
C ILE A 199 13.07 7.02 -3.22
N ALA A 200 12.77 8.14 -3.89
CA ALA A 200 11.65 8.29 -4.81
C ALA A 200 12.08 8.19 -6.29
N GLY A 201 13.36 7.90 -6.56
CA GLY A 201 13.93 7.93 -7.91
C GLY A 201 14.04 9.35 -8.48
N ALA A 202 14.20 10.34 -7.61
CA ALA A 202 14.32 11.75 -7.97
C ALA A 202 15.69 12.33 -7.59
N VAL A 203 16.03 13.46 -8.18
CA VAL A 203 17.23 14.26 -7.87
C VAL A 203 16.80 15.70 -7.66
N TYR A 204 17.35 16.36 -6.64
CA TYR A 204 17.05 17.76 -6.38
C TYR A 204 17.84 18.68 -7.32
N ASP A 205 17.15 19.55 -8.05
CA ASP A 205 17.73 20.65 -8.81
C ASP A 205 17.69 21.92 -7.95
N PRO A 206 18.86 22.41 -7.45
CA PRO A 206 18.91 23.60 -6.60
C PRO A 206 18.67 24.91 -7.36
N VAL A 207 18.77 24.92 -8.68
CA VAL A 207 18.51 26.11 -9.50
C VAL A 207 17.02 26.28 -9.75
N ALA A 208 16.34 25.18 -10.07
CA ALA A 208 14.89 25.16 -10.27
C ALA A 208 14.10 25.01 -8.95
N ASP A 209 14.82 24.78 -7.83
CA ASP A 209 14.27 24.52 -6.49
C ASP A 209 13.17 23.45 -6.50
N ARG A 210 13.48 22.32 -7.15
CA ARG A 210 12.51 21.24 -7.33
C ARG A 210 13.17 19.90 -7.54
N TYR A 211 12.44 18.83 -7.29
CA TYR A 211 12.90 17.50 -7.66
C TYR A 211 12.56 17.19 -9.12
N GLU A 212 13.53 16.56 -9.78
CA GLU A 212 13.49 16.10 -11.17
C GLU A 212 13.66 14.58 -11.22
N PRO A 213 13.18 13.90 -12.28
CA PRO A 213 13.40 12.47 -12.42
C PRO A 213 14.89 12.14 -12.53
N ALA A 214 15.34 11.13 -11.79
CA ALA A 214 16.66 10.56 -12.00
C ALA A 214 16.77 9.93 -13.38
N THR A 215 17.89 10.18 -14.07
CA THR A 215 18.21 9.58 -15.38
C THR A 215 19.23 8.44 -15.29
N GLY A 216 19.78 8.17 -14.10
CA GLY A 216 20.73 7.08 -13.86
C GLY A 216 21.43 7.17 -12.51
N GLY A 217 22.49 6.37 -12.34
CA GLY A 217 23.39 6.44 -11.18
C GLY A 217 22.78 5.93 -9.87
N ALA A 218 23.30 6.46 -8.76
CA ALA A 218 22.90 6.06 -7.41
C ALA A 218 21.39 6.25 -7.13
N PRO A 219 20.74 7.38 -7.52
CA PRO A 219 19.31 7.55 -7.32
C PRO A 219 18.44 6.47 -7.98
N LEU A 220 18.79 6.05 -9.20
CA LEU A 220 18.06 4.99 -9.88
C LEU A 220 18.31 3.60 -9.26
N SER A 221 19.50 3.38 -8.71
CA SER A 221 19.84 2.14 -7.99
C SER A 221 19.03 2.02 -6.70
N VAL A 222 18.91 3.12 -5.93
CA VAL A 222 18.05 3.18 -4.75
C VAL A 222 16.58 2.96 -5.13
N ALA A 223 16.08 3.64 -6.16
CA ALA A 223 14.71 3.46 -6.64
C ALA A 223 14.43 2.01 -7.08
N THR A 224 15.43 1.31 -7.61
CA THR A 224 15.32 -0.11 -7.96
C THR A 224 15.16 -0.98 -6.72
N GLU A 225 15.92 -0.72 -5.66
CA GLU A 225 15.74 -1.41 -4.37
C GLU A 225 14.36 -1.11 -3.76
N VAL A 226 13.93 0.16 -3.78
CA VAL A 226 12.61 0.57 -3.31
C VAL A 226 11.50 -0.13 -4.10
N ALA A 227 11.58 -0.15 -5.43
CA ALA A 227 10.60 -0.81 -6.27
C ALA A 227 10.50 -2.31 -5.97
N ALA A 228 11.63 -2.99 -5.79
CA ALA A 228 11.66 -4.41 -5.45
C ALA A 228 11.00 -4.70 -4.09
N ARG A 229 11.23 -3.82 -3.08
CA ARG A 229 10.60 -3.93 -1.76
C ARG A 229 9.10 -3.68 -1.81
N VAL A 230 8.67 -2.65 -2.55
CA VAL A 230 7.25 -2.39 -2.74
C VAL A 230 6.60 -3.57 -3.44
N ALA A 231 7.19 -4.08 -4.53
CA ALA A 231 6.67 -5.23 -5.29
C ALA A 231 6.62 -6.54 -4.49
N SER A 232 7.39 -6.69 -3.41
CA SER A 232 7.32 -7.87 -2.54
C SER A 232 6.24 -7.79 -1.46
N ILE A 233 5.55 -6.64 -1.33
CA ILE A 233 4.44 -6.48 -0.38
C ILE A 233 3.29 -7.37 -0.81
N ILE A 234 2.77 -8.17 0.13
CA ILE A 234 1.57 -8.96 -0.08
C ILE A 234 0.37 -8.02 -0.14
N SER A 235 -0.28 -7.95 -1.29
CA SER A 235 -1.48 -7.14 -1.50
C SER A 235 -2.76 -7.91 -1.16
N ALA A 236 -2.75 -9.24 -1.27
CA ALA A 236 -3.86 -10.09 -0.85
C ALA A 236 -3.41 -11.53 -0.61
N ALA A 237 -4.14 -12.23 0.25
CA ALA A 237 -4.03 -13.67 0.40
C ALA A 237 -5.43 -14.27 0.54
N ALA A 238 -5.69 -15.38 -0.14
CA ALA A 238 -6.90 -16.18 0.01
C ALA A 238 -6.52 -17.63 0.25
N PRO A 239 -7.25 -18.39 1.10
CA PRO A 239 -6.98 -19.82 1.22
C PRO A 239 -7.23 -20.51 -0.12
N THR A 240 -6.38 -21.46 -0.46
CA THR A 240 -6.57 -22.30 -1.65
C THR A 240 -7.85 -23.12 -1.50
N GLU A 241 -8.44 -23.52 -2.64
CA GLU A 241 -9.61 -24.40 -2.63
C GLU A 241 -9.31 -25.74 -1.91
N ALA A 242 -8.11 -26.27 -2.09
CA ALA A 242 -7.65 -27.50 -1.45
C ALA A 242 -7.57 -27.36 0.08
N ALA A 243 -6.94 -26.28 0.58
CA ALA A 243 -6.86 -26.02 2.02
C ALA A 243 -8.24 -25.78 2.64
N THR A 244 -9.10 -25.02 1.95
CA THR A 244 -10.49 -24.78 2.37
C THR A 244 -11.27 -26.09 2.47
N LYS A 245 -11.13 -26.98 1.48
CA LYS A 245 -11.78 -28.29 1.49
C LYS A 245 -11.27 -29.16 2.64
N HIS A 246 -9.96 -29.26 2.82
CA HIS A 246 -9.36 -30.07 3.88
C HIS A 246 -9.80 -29.60 5.27
N TYR A 247 -9.77 -28.29 5.53
CA TYR A 247 -10.23 -27.71 6.80
C TYR A 247 -11.71 -28.04 7.08
N ASN A 248 -12.57 -27.94 6.06
CA ASN A 248 -13.99 -28.28 6.18
C ASN A 248 -14.22 -29.78 6.41
N GLU A 249 -13.43 -30.65 5.79
CA GLU A 249 -13.48 -32.11 6.02
C GLU A 249 -13.06 -32.45 7.45
N ASP A 250 -11.99 -31.84 7.95
CA ASP A 250 -11.52 -32.00 9.34
C ASP A 250 -12.57 -31.52 10.35
N MET A 251 -13.21 -30.37 10.10
CA MET A 251 -14.30 -29.86 10.94
C MET A 251 -15.46 -30.86 11.01
N LYS A 252 -15.88 -31.42 9.87
CA LYS A 252 -16.96 -32.41 9.81
C LYS A 252 -16.59 -33.70 10.53
N ALA A 253 -15.34 -34.15 10.41
CA ALA A 253 -14.86 -35.36 11.06
C ALA A 253 -14.76 -35.22 12.59
N ALA A 254 -14.46 -34.02 13.09
CA ALA A 254 -14.37 -33.75 14.53
C ALA A 254 -15.75 -33.57 15.21
N MET A 255 -16.76 -33.14 14.45
CA MET A 255 -18.08 -32.78 14.98
C MET A 255 -18.79 -33.88 15.80
N PRO A 256 -18.74 -35.18 15.42
CA PRO A 256 -19.39 -36.26 16.16
C PRO A 256 -18.94 -36.41 17.62
N GLN A 257 -17.76 -35.91 17.97
CA GLN A 257 -17.18 -35.99 19.31
C GLN A 257 -17.63 -34.84 20.23
N THR A 258 -18.52 -33.96 19.75
CA THR A 258 -18.94 -32.76 20.48
C THR A 258 -20.33 -32.93 21.10
N VAL A 259 -20.62 -32.13 22.13
CA VAL A 259 -21.97 -32.05 22.73
C VAL A 259 -23.02 -31.47 21.76
N TRP A 260 -22.57 -30.83 20.68
CA TRP A 260 -23.44 -30.11 19.75
C TRP A 260 -24.27 -31.02 18.83
N VAL A 261 -23.86 -32.28 18.68
CA VAL A 261 -24.55 -33.27 17.83
C VAL A 261 -25.44 -34.25 18.63
N THR A 262 -25.55 -34.08 19.95
CA THR A 262 -26.43 -34.92 20.75
C THR A 262 -27.85 -34.36 20.79
N GLY A 263 -28.73 -34.91 19.94
CA GLY A 263 -30.15 -35.07 20.28
C GLY A 263 -31.14 -33.91 20.07
N CYS A 264 -30.79 -32.82 19.39
CA CYS A 264 -31.77 -31.75 19.08
C CYS A 264 -31.69 -31.27 17.63
N SER A 265 -32.84 -31.19 16.96
CA SER A 265 -33.01 -30.40 15.73
C SER A 265 -33.04 -28.92 16.09
N SER A 266 -32.03 -28.16 15.69
CA SER A 266 -31.93 -26.71 15.95
C SER A 266 -31.74 -25.92 14.65
N TRP A 267 -32.03 -24.62 14.69
CA TRP A 267 -32.02 -23.71 13.54
C TRP A 267 -30.61 -23.41 12.99
N TYR A 268 -29.55 -23.72 13.75
CA TYR A 268 -28.16 -23.51 13.35
C TYR A 268 -27.50 -24.75 12.70
N LEU A 269 -28.27 -25.81 12.45
CA LEU A 269 -27.78 -27.02 11.77
C LEU A 269 -27.87 -26.86 10.25
N GLY A 270 -26.79 -27.21 9.56
CA GLY A 270 -26.72 -27.25 8.10
C GLY A 270 -27.58 -28.38 7.50
N LYS A 271 -27.63 -28.45 6.16
CA LYS A 271 -28.37 -29.48 5.43
C LYS A 271 -27.86 -30.91 5.70
N ASP A 272 -26.61 -31.03 6.14
CA ASP A 272 -25.97 -32.28 6.55
C ASP A 272 -26.22 -32.62 8.03
N GLY A 273 -27.00 -31.80 8.75
CA GLY A 273 -27.31 -31.98 10.16
C GLY A 273 -26.16 -31.61 11.11
N LEU A 274 -25.08 -31.01 10.59
CA LEU A 274 -23.95 -30.56 11.40
C LEU A 274 -24.06 -29.05 11.68
N PRO A 275 -23.69 -28.58 12.88
CA PRO A 275 -23.59 -27.15 13.15
C PRO A 275 -22.35 -26.54 12.49
N GLU A 276 -22.44 -25.29 12.03
CA GLU A 276 -21.28 -24.50 11.59
C GLU A 276 -20.55 -23.89 12.80
N LEU A 277 -20.00 -24.76 13.67
CA LEU A 277 -19.29 -24.37 14.88
C LEU A 277 -17.88 -24.94 14.87
N PHE A 278 -16.94 -24.23 15.51
CA PHE A 278 -15.58 -24.72 15.72
C PHE A 278 -15.60 -25.94 16.68
N PRO A 279 -15.28 -27.16 16.21
CA PRO A 279 -15.52 -28.39 16.99
C PRO A 279 -14.39 -28.71 17.98
N TRP A 280 -13.27 -27.98 17.91
CA TRP A 280 -12.08 -28.25 18.72
C TRP A 280 -11.95 -27.31 19.93
N THR A 281 -10.94 -27.58 20.75
CA THR A 281 -10.67 -26.80 21.97
C THR A 281 -10.14 -25.40 21.66
N PRO A 282 -10.27 -24.43 22.59
CA PRO A 282 -9.62 -23.12 22.47
C PRO A 282 -8.09 -23.20 22.33
N GLN A 283 -7.45 -24.26 22.85
CA GLN A 283 -6.01 -24.49 22.64
C GLN A 283 -5.71 -24.78 21.17
N THR A 284 -6.47 -25.68 20.55
CA THR A 284 -6.35 -25.99 19.12
C THR A 284 -6.56 -24.74 18.26
N HIS A 285 -7.53 -23.90 18.59
CA HIS A 285 -7.74 -22.62 17.91
C HIS A 285 -6.48 -21.73 17.96
N ARG A 286 -5.87 -21.58 19.14
CA ARG A 286 -4.62 -20.80 19.27
C ARG A 286 -3.46 -21.42 18.50
N GLU A 287 -3.37 -22.74 18.45
CA GLU A 287 -2.34 -23.46 17.70
C GLU A 287 -2.50 -23.27 16.19
N LEU A 288 -3.73 -23.35 15.67
CA LEU A 288 -4.04 -23.12 14.26
C LEU A 288 -3.70 -21.69 13.80
N LEU A 289 -3.94 -20.70 14.65
CA LEU A 289 -3.67 -19.29 14.34
C LEU A 289 -2.24 -18.84 14.63
N ARG A 290 -1.40 -19.68 15.26
CA ARG A 290 -0.07 -19.28 15.71
C ARG A 290 0.88 -18.98 14.55
N GLN A 291 0.85 -19.80 13.49
CA GLN A 291 1.69 -19.63 12.31
C GLN A 291 0.92 -20.06 11.06
N PRO A 292 0.70 -19.15 10.09
CA PRO A 292 0.05 -19.50 8.84
C PRO A 292 0.94 -20.45 8.03
N ARG A 293 0.34 -21.51 7.49
CA ARG A 293 1.00 -22.40 6.53
C ARG A 293 0.91 -21.77 5.16
N LEU A 294 2.00 -21.16 4.68
CA LEU A 294 1.98 -20.37 3.43
C LEU A 294 1.50 -21.16 2.20
N ALA A 295 1.73 -22.48 2.16
CA ALA A 295 1.26 -23.35 1.09
C ALA A 295 -0.28 -23.46 1.01
N ASP A 296 -1.00 -23.08 2.08
CA ASP A 296 -2.46 -23.12 2.12
C ASP A 296 -3.09 -21.87 1.46
N PHE A 297 -2.29 -20.89 1.01
CA PHE A 297 -2.77 -19.61 0.50
C PHE A 297 -2.30 -19.31 -0.94
N ASP A 298 -3.22 -18.77 -1.73
CA ASP A 298 -2.90 -18.02 -2.95
C ASP A 298 -2.57 -16.57 -2.55
N VAL A 299 -1.31 -16.17 -2.76
CA VAL A 299 -0.79 -14.86 -2.36
C VAL A 299 -0.57 -13.99 -3.60
N ARG A 300 -1.09 -12.76 -3.56
CA ARG A 300 -0.84 -11.71 -4.55
C ARG A 300 0.07 -10.66 -3.92
N THR A 301 1.09 -10.22 -4.66
CA THR A 301 1.99 -9.13 -4.25
C THR A 301 1.81 -7.89 -5.13
N ALA A 302 2.33 -6.75 -4.66
CA ALA A 302 2.26 -5.45 -5.32
C ALA A 302 2.89 -5.42 -6.72
#